data_AF-A0A966XJ19-F1
#
_entry.id   AF-A0A966XJ19-F1
#
_cell.length_a   1.000
_cell.length_b   1.000
_cell.length_c   1.000
_cell.angle_alpha   90.00
_cell.angle_beta   90.00
_cell.angle_gamma   90.00
#
_symmetry.space_group_name_H-M   'P 1'
#
loop_
_entity.id
_entity.type
_entity.pdbx_description
1 polymer ?
#
loop_
_entity_poly.entity_id
_entity_poly.type
_entity_poly.pdbx_seq_one_letter_code
_entity_poly.pdbx_strand_id
1 'polypeptide(L)'
;VPSESAATSESGATSDEPMAEVVSLFDRRRKKDVSPTAPAVTPLHPAFERVEATPQAPNTSATPSTDPQGEPREAHDSVDELFQRLRASSSRRVATETTKDLAKSTPSEPTSSVVSTAPVMPKLNQSVFEHRAATITAVLDAMVRIAKRVLADDENAIITHVGGKRTSLSPDAVLHDLEQQSRRYADALREELTSIAVEAARTIQSARRADLRTSALDGVVEGVAHIIVSDLLRQLHERVRAALESHVDDRDAIIGEVRSTFKQARSETLTKVVTDVAHFAYARGVFTACDTAGKVCWVVDANGPACADAEDNALAGAIRHGEAFPTGQLHPLAHDGCRCLVIPADK
;
A
#
# COMPACT_ATOMS: atom_id res chain seq x y z
N VAL A 1 -31.33 10.19 85.00
CA VAL A 1 -32.20 11.09 84.22
C VAL A 1 -32.12 10.61 82.78
N PRO A 2 -33.28 10.25 82.21
CA PRO A 2 -33.43 9.21 81.20
C PRO A 2 -33.36 9.82 79.81
N SER A 3 -33.26 9.03 78.75
CA SER A 3 -34.40 8.69 77.87
C SER A 3 -33.80 8.68 76.47
N GLU A 4 -34.19 7.91 75.47
CA GLU A 4 -35.24 6.91 75.24
C GLU A 4 -34.74 6.24 73.95
N SER A 5 -34.64 4.92 73.88
CA SER A 5 -35.76 4.01 73.59
C SER A 5 -36.37 4.21 72.21
N ALA A 6 -36.60 3.04 71.61
CA ALA A 6 -37.66 2.69 70.67
C ALA A 6 -37.23 2.58 69.21
N ALA A 7 -37.52 1.50 68.50
CA ALA A 7 -38.04 0.19 68.89
C ALA A 7 -37.91 -0.76 67.67
N THR A 8 -37.68 -2.04 67.94
CA THR A 8 -38.46 -3.22 67.50
C THR A 8 -38.97 -3.29 66.04
N SER A 9 -39.03 -4.42 65.36
CA SER A 9 -38.71 -5.82 65.64
C SER A 9 -39.12 -6.61 64.39
N GLU A 10 -38.40 -7.69 64.11
CA GLU A 10 -38.89 -8.99 63.64
C GLU A 10 -39.98 -9.06 62.55
N SER A 11 -39.68 -9.79 61.48
CA SER A 11 -40.29 -11.11 61.25
C SER A 11 -39.89 -11.67 59.89
N GLY A 12 -39.47 -12.94 59.88
CA GLY A 12 -40.22 -13.91 59.08
C GLY A 12 -39.60 -14.40 57.77
N ALA A 13 -39.18 -15.66 57.84
CA ALA A 13 -39.52 -16.72 56.88
C ALA A 13 -38.87 -16.70 55.48
N THR A 14 -37.90 -17.61 55.36
CA THR A 14 -37.69 -18.56 54.26
C THR A 14 -38.73 -18.54 53.14
N SER A 15 -38.28 -18.33 51.90
CA SER A 15 -38.85 -19.01 50.73
C SER A 15 -37.75 -19.28 49.71
N ASP A 16 -37.65 -20.57 49.42
CA ASP A 16 -36.91 -21.22 48.35
C ASP A 16 -37.50 -20.73 47.02
N GLU A 17 -36.74 -20.00 46.20
CA GLU A 17 -37.14 -19.67 44.84
C GLU A 17 -36.34 -20.52 43.82
N PRO A 18 -37.03 -21.26 42.94
CA PRO A 18 -36.43 -22.27 42.08
C PRO A 18 -35.67 -21.65 40.90
N MET A 19 -34.47 -22.17 40.67
CA MET A 19 -33.70 -21.99 39.44
C MET A 19 -34.58 -22.25 38.21
N ALA A 20 -34.81 -21.22 37.40
CA ALA A 20 -35.56 -21.34 36.16
C ALA A 20 -34.81 -22.21 35.13
N GLU A 21 -35.60 -23.06 34.49
CA GLU A 21 -35.28 -24.17 33.62
C GLU A 21 -34.59 -23.72 32.31
N VAL A 22 -33.36 -24.18 32.10
CA VAL A 22 -32.64 -24.07 30.83
C VAL A 22 -33.16 -25.16 29.89
N VAL A 23 -34.08 -24.80 28.99
CA VAL A 23 -34.53 -25.69 27.91
C VAL A 23 -33.73 -25.42 26.64
N SER A 24 -32.87 -26.40 26.33
CA SER A 24 -32.08 -26.53 25.09
C SER A 24 -32.97 -26.72 23.87
N LEU A 25 -32.72 -25.96 22.80
CA LEU A 25 -33.43 -26.05 21.53
C LEU A 25 -32.52 -26.06 20.30
N PHE A 26 -31.38 -26.77 20.31
CA PHE A 26 -30.70 -27.13 19.06
C PHE A 26 -29.92 -28.44 19.18
N ASP A 27 -30.62 -29.57 19.10
CA ASP A 27 -29.94 -30.84 18.81
C ASP A 27 -30.87 -31.82 18.08
N ARG A 28 -31.16 -31.53 16.80
CA ARG A 28 -31.79 -32.49 15.88
C ARG A 28 -31.33 -32.28 14.44
N ARG A 29 -30.30 -33.04 14.04
CA ARG A 29 -30.26 -33.94 12.85
C ARG A 29 -28.87 -33.95 12.21
N ARG A 30 -28.17 -35.07 12.40
CA ARG A 30 -27.18 -35.57 11.43
C ARG A 30 -27.47 -37.04 11.21
N LYS A 31 -28.19 -37.36 10.12
CA LYS A 31 -28.33 -38.73 9.63
C LYS A 31 -27.60 -38.82 8.30
N LYS A 32 -26.56 -39.66 8.31
CA LYS A 32 -25.73 -40.11 7.20
C LYS A 32 -26.43 -41.33 6.59
N ASP A 33 -26.57 -41.38 5.27
CA ASP A 33 -26.27 -42.58 4.47
C ASP A 33 -26.37 -42.32 2.94
N VAL A 34 -25.24 -42.63 2.29
CA VAL A 34 -25.00 -43.38 1.03
C VAL A 34 -25.63 -42.95 -0.31
N SER A 35 -24.73 -42.90 -1.30
CA SER A 35 -24.86 -42.65 -2.75
C SER A 35 -25.70 -43.70 -3.51
N PRO A 36 -26.23 -43.39 -4.72
CA PRO A 36 -25.51 -43.87 -5.91
C PRO A 36 -25.52 -42.93 -7.15
N THR A 37 -24.40 -43.01 -7.89
CA THR A 37 -24.20 -42.99 -9.37
C THR A 37 -24.65 -41.80 -10.24
N ALA A 38 -23.67 -41.34 -11.03
CA ALA A 38 -23.65 -40.24 -12.01
C ALA A 38 -24.50 -40.49 -13.28
N PRO A 39 -24.67 -39.43 -14.12
CA PRO A 39 -23.82 -39.34 -15.30
C PRO A 39 -23.13 -37.98 -15.48
N ALA A 40 -21.99 -38.03 -16.16
CA ALA A 40 -21.10 -36.92 -16.45
C ALA A 40 -21.71 -35.91 -17.44
N VAL A 41 -21.60 -34.62 -17.12
CA VAL A 41 -21.79 -33.52 -18.08
C VAL A 41 -20.61 -32.57 -17.94
N THR A 42 -19.76 -32.57 -18.97
CA THR A 42 -18.56 -31.75 -19.11
C THR A 42 -18.95 -30.31 -19.42
N PRO A 43 -18.48 -29.29 -18.68
CA PRO A 43 -18.60 -27.90 -19.13
C PRO A 43 -17.55 -27.65 -20.22
N LEU A 44 -18.00 -27.37 -21.45
CA LEU A 44 -17.15 -26.93 -22.54
C LEU A 44 -16.47 -25.60 -22.19
N HIS A 45 -15.14 -25.58 -22.26
CA HIS A 45 -14.36 -24.36 -22.38
C HIS A 45 -14.58 -23.76 -23.79
N PRO A 46 -14.71 -22.43 -23.95
CA PRO A 46 -14.66 -21.82 -25.27
C PRO A 46 -13.23 -21.94 -25.82
N ALA A 47 -13.11 -22.62 -26.95
CA ALA A 47 -11.88 -22.69 -27.74
C ALA A 47 -11.66 -21.33 -28.42
N PHE A 48 -10.51 -20.69 -28.13
CA PHE A 48 -10.05 -19.55 -28.91
C PHE A 48 -9.48 -20.07 -30.24
N GLU A 49 -10.18 -19.76 -31.33
CA GLU A 49 -9.74 -20.06 -32.68
C GLU A 49 -8.58 -19.15 -33.07
N ARG A 50 -7.47 -19.77 -33.48
CA ARG A 50 -6.24 -19.12 -33.92
C ARG A 50 -6.44 -18.64 -35.35
N VAL A 51 -6.61 -17.34 -35.56
CA VAL A 51 -6.63 -16.73 -36.90
C VAL A 51 -5.19 -16.68 -37.42
N GLU A 52 -4.88 -17.54 -38.39
CA GLU A 52 -3.67 -17.44 -39.22
C GLU A 52 -3.88 -16.38 -40.30
N ALA A 53 -3.04 -15.34 -40.32
CA ALA A 53 -3.03 -14.34 -41.36
C ALA A 53 -2.27 -14.87 -42.59
N THR A 54 -2.99 -15.14 -43.68
CA THR A 54 -2.42 -15.37 -45.00
C THR A 54 -2.52 -14.08 -45.83
N PRO A 55 -1.47 -13.64 -46.57
CA PRO A 55 -1.45 -12.35 -47.25
C PRO A 55 -2.18 -12.42 -48.61
N GLN A 56 -3.12 -11.51 -48.85
CA GLN A 56 -3.75 -11.32 -50.16
C GLN A 56 -3.06 -10.18 -50.93
N ALA A 57 -2.63 -10.48 -52.15
CA ALA A 57 -2.10 -9.53 -53.13
C ALA A 57 -3.21 -8.64 -53.73
N PRO A 58 -2.90 -7.41 -54.19
CA PRO A 58 -3.92 -6.47 -54.67
C PRO A 58 -4.29 -6.71 -56.14
N ASN A 59 -5.60 -6.70 -56.40
CA ASN A 59 -6.19 -6.77 -57.73
C ASN A 59 -5.94 -5.48 -58.54
N THR A 60 -5.45 -5.69 -59.75
CA THR A 60 -5.42 -4.73 -60.86
C THR A 60 -6.77 -4.73 -61.56
N SER A 61 -7.31 -3.55 -61.87
CA SER A 61 -8.08 -3.23 -63.10
C SER A 61 -8.57 -1.77 -63.03
N ALA A 62 -7.89 -0.89 -63.74
CA ALA A 62 -8.42 0.41 -64.16
C ALA A 62 -8.60 0.40 -65.69
N THR A 63 -9.64 1.08 -66.17
CA THR A 63 -9.83 1.49 -67.58
C THR A 63 -9.92 3.03 -67.64
N PRO A 64 -9.68 3.65 -68.81
CA PRO A 64 -8.64 4.67 -68.92
C PRO A 64 -9.11 6.07 -69.38
N SER A 65 -8.13 6.95 -69.52
CA SER A 65 -8.10 8.21 -70.29
C SER A 65 -8.66 9.42 -69.52
N THR A 66 -7.94 10.52 -69.38
CA THR A 66 -7.51 11.39 -70.50
C THR A 66 -6.41 12.35 -70.01
N ASP A 67 -5.31 12.47 -70.75
CA ASP A 67 -4.33 13.57 -70.65
C ASP A 67 -4.78 14.72 -71.58
N PRO A 68 -4.46 16.01 -71.29
CA PRO A 68 -3.18 16.50 -71.80
C PRO A 68 -2.46 17.61 -70.98
N GLN A 69 -1.13 17.49 -71.02
CA GLN A 69 -0.09 18.52 -71.17
C GLN A 69 0.36 19.43 -70.01
N GLY A 70 1.70 19.46 -69.80
CA GLY A 70 2.42 20.64 -69.30
C GLY A 70 3.64 20.41 -68.38
N GLU A 71 4.78 19.98 -68.95
CA GLU A 71 6.18 20.24 -68.51
C GLU A 71 6.79 19.64 -67.20
N PRO A 72 8.13 19.44 -67.15
CA PRO A 72 8.78 18.41 -66.35
C PRO A 72 9.27 18.91 -64.99
N ARG A 73 9.15 18.07 -63.96
CA ARG A 73 9.83 18.28 -62.67
C ARG A 73 10.55 17.01 -62.23
N GLU A 74 11.87 17.03 -62.41
CA GLU A 74 12.82 16.16 -61.72
C GLU A 74 12.66 16.34 -60.20
N ALA A 75 12.40 15.25 -59.46
CA ALA A 75 12.81 15.03 -58.06
C ALA A 75 12.15 13.76 -57.49
N HIS A 76 12.61 12.58 -57.89
CA HIS A 76 12.34 11.35 -57.12
C HIS A 76 13.58 10.47 -56.88
N ASP A 77 14.75 10.80 -57.43
CA ASP A 77 15.96 9.98 -57.25
C ASP A 77 16.64 10.11 -55.87
N SER A 78 16.43 11.22 -55.14
CA SER A 78 17.23 11.46 -53.92
C SER A 78 16.82 10.58 -52.73
N VAL A 79 15.55 10.17 -52.67
CA VAL A 79 15.01 9.48 -51.48
C VAL A 79 15.26 7.98 -51.58
N ASP A 80 15.08 7.40 -52.77
CA ASP A 80 15.39 5.99 -52.99
C ASP A 80 16.90 5.71 -52.94
N GLU A 81 17.74 6.66 -53.37
CA GLU A 81 19.20 6.55 -53.20
C GLU A 81 19.60 6.63 -51.71
N LEU A 82 18.91 7.44 -50.90
CA LEU A 82 19.07 7.51 -49.45
C LEU A 82 18.69 6.20 -48.75
N PHE A 83 17.57 5.58 -49.15
CA PHE A 83 17.14 4.29 -48.60
C PHE A 83 17.97 3.11 -49.12
N GLN A 84 18.55 3.20 -50.32
CA GLN A 84 19.56 2.24 -50.78
C GLN A 84 20.88 2.40 -50.02
N ARG A 85 21.33 3.63 -49.74
CA ARG A 85 22.49 3.89 -48.88
C ARG A 85 22.30 3.34 -47.46
N LEU A 86 21.12 3.55 -46.87
CA LEU A 86 20.81 3.08 -45.52
C LEU A 86 20.73 1.55 -45.44
N ARG A 87 20.25 0.89 -46.51
CA ARG A 87 20.24 -0.58 -46.62
C ARG A 87 21.62 -1.17 -46.91
N ALA A 88 22.48 -0.45 -47.62
CA ALA A 88 23.84 -0.87 -47.91
C ALA A 88 24.80 -0.69 -46.71
N SER A 89 24.52 0.24 -45.79
CA SER A 89 25.26 0.39 -44.54
C SER A 89 24.77 -0.61 -43.48
N SER A 90 25.24 -1.87 -43.55
CA SER A 90 24.94 -2.85 -42.50
C SER A 90 25.64 -2.53 -41.18
N SER A 91 25.03 -2.94 -40.05
CA SER A 91 25.53 -2.85 -38.67
C SER A 91 26.97 -3.35 -38.45
N ARG A 92 27.49 -4.14 -39.40
CA ARG A 92 28.88 -4.62 -39.41
C ARG A 92 29.90 -3.50 -39.62
N ARG A 93 29.59 -2.44 -40.39
CA ARG A 93 30.49 -1.28 -40.55
C ARG A 93 30.59 -0.45 -39.28
N VAL A 94 29.47 -0.25 -38.58
CA VAL A 94 29.41 0.49 -37.31
C VAL A 94 30.20 -0.23 -36.21
N ALA A 95 30.14 -1.56 -36.16
CA ALA A 95 30.95 -2.37 -35.24
C ALA A 95 32.46 -2.33 -35.57
N THR A 96 32.83 -2.24 -36.85
CA THR A 96 34.24 -2.13 -37.26
C THR A 96 34.81 -0.72 -37.08
N GLU A 97 33.99 0.32 -37.20
CA GLU A 97 34.44 1.70 -36.94
C GLU A 97 34.60 1.98 -35.44
N THR A 98 33.68 1.52 -34.59
CA THR A 98 33.81 1.62 -33.13
C THR A 98 35.01 0.84 -32.57
N THR A 99 35.37 -0.30 -33.17
CA THR A 99 36.58 -1.06 -32.78
C THR A 99 37.87 -0.43 -33.31
N LYS A 100 37.83 0.26 -34.44
CA LYS A 100 38.98 0.98 -35.01
C LYS A 100 39.26 2.30 -34.30
N ASP A 101 38.22 2.98 -33.80
CA ASP A 101 38.37 4.17 -32.95
C ASP A 101 38.88 3.82 -31.54
N LEU A 102 38.54 2.63 -31.03
CA LEU A 102 39.13 2.10 -29.77
C LEU A 102 40.61 1.70 -29.93
N ALA A 103 41.02 1.24 -31.12
CA ALA A 103 42.39 0.79 -31.39
C ALA A 103 43.38 1.91 -31.75
N LYS A 104 42.91 3.15 -31.97
CA LYS A 104 43.77 4.30 -32.33
C LYS A 104 44.10 5.25 -31.17
N SER A 105 43.72 4.86 -29.95
CA SER A 105 44.04 5.62 -28.74
C SER A 105 45.09 4.88 -27.92
N THR A 106 46.37 5.09 -28.24
CA THR A 106 47.49 4.79 -27.33
C THR A 106 47.70 5.94 -26.35
N PRO A 107 48.16 5.66 -25.11
CA PRO A 107 47.99 6.54 -23.96
C PRO A 107 48.98 7.71 -23.99
N SER A 108 48.47 8.91 -23.75
CA SER A 108 49.27 10.05 -23.32
C SER A 108 48.56 10.67 -22.12
N GLU A 109 49.13 10.45 -20.94
CA GLU A 109 48.98 11.35 -19.80
C GLU A 109 50.00 12.51 -19.94
N PRO A 110 49.86 13.62 -19.20
CA PRO A 110 48.89 13.90 -18.14
C PRO A 110 48.16 15.25 -18.28
N THR A 111 47.39 15.60 -17.26
CA THR A 111 46.87 16.94 -16.90
C THR A 111 45.50 17.33 -17.47
N SER A 112 44.44 16.78 -16.87
CA SER A 112 43.35 17.62 -16.39
C SER A 112 42.62 16.92 -15.25
N SER A 113 42.69 17.56 -14.08
CA SER A 113 41.96 17.23 -12.89
C SER A 113 40.46 17.37 -13.15
N VAL A 114 39.78 16.27 -13.45
CA VAL A 114 38.36 16.11 -13.16
C VAL A 114 38.28 14.89 -12.28
N VAL A 115 38.24 15.13 -10.97
CA VAL A 115 37.92 14.10 -9.99
C VAL A 115 36.50 13.64 -10.33
N SER A 116 36.41 12.56 -11.09
CA SER A 116 35.19 11.79 -11.20
C SER A 116 35.00 11.13 -9.84
N THR A 117 34.38 11.85 -8.92
CA THR A 117 33.82 11.26 -7.71
C THR A 117 32.64 10.41 -8.17
N ALA A 118 32.92 9.20 -8.67
CA ALA A 118 31.92 8.17 -8.75
C ALA A 118 31.24 8.12 -7.37
N PRO A 119 29.91 8.28 -7.26
CA PRO A 119 29.25 8.21 -5.98
C PRO A 119 29.59 6.85 -5.40
N VAL A 120 30.35 6.86 -4.30
CA VAL A 120 30.58 5.69 -3.48
C VAL A 120 29.19 5.39 -2.92
N MET A 121 28.45 4.52 -3.61
CA MET A 121 27.22 3.97 -3.07
C MET A 121 27.60 3.37 -1.72
N PRO A 122 27.05 3.88 -0.60
CA PRO A 122 27.29 3.27 0.69
C PRO A 122 26.96 1.79 0.55
N LYS A 123 27.88 0.90 0.97
CA LYS A 123 27.60 -0.52 0.96
C LYS A 123 26.33 -0.73 1.79
N LEU A 124 25.27 -1.16 1.11
CA LEU A 124 23.96 -1.36 1.69
C LEU A 124 24.09 -2.26 2.91
N ASN A 125 23.94 -1.70 4.12
CA ASN A 125 23.93 -2.48 5.34
C ASN A 125 22.61 -3.23 5.42
N GLN A 126 22.52 -4.40 4.79
CA GLN A 126 21.34 -5.28 4.80
C GLN A 126 20.78 -5.51 6.22
N SER A 127 21.66 -5.44 7.22
CA SER A 127 21.33 -5.53 8.65
C SER A 127 20.28 -4.51 9.12
N VAL A 128 20.16 -3.33 8.49
CA VAL A 128 19.14 -2.34 8.88
C VAL A 128 17.73 -2.84 8.56
N PHE A 129 17.56 -3.56 7.45
CA PHE A 129 16.27 -4.12 7.05
C PHE A 129 15.92 -5.38 7.84
N GLU A 130 16.92 -6.17 8.23
CA GLU A 130 16.73 -7.31 9.14
C GLU A 130 16.24 -6.83 10.52
N HIS A 131 16.85 -5.77 11.06
CA HIS A 131 16.39 -5.18 12.31
C HIS A 131 14.95 -4.66 12.20
N ARG A 132 14.62 -3.95 11.10
CA ARG A 132 13.25 -3.52 10.84
C ARG A 132 12.27 -4.69 10.85
N ALA A 133 12.59 -5.76 10.13
CA ALA A 133 11.74 -6.94 10.03
C ALA A 133 11.51 -7.55 11.42
N ALA A 134 12.55 -7.67 12.24
CA ALA A 134 12.45 -8.18 13.61
C ALA A 134 11.57 -7.27 14.50
N THR A 135 11.78 -5.96 14.46
CA THR A 135 10.99 -4.98 15.23
C THR A 135 9.51 -5.05 14.87
N ILE A 136 9.18 -5.04 13.57
CA ILE A 136 7.79 -5.06 13.11
C ILE A 136 7.13 -6.40 13.45
N THR A 137 7.82 -7.53 13.21
CA THR A 137 7.30 -8.86 13.51
C THR A 137 6.90 -9.02 14.99
N ALA A 138 7.65 -8.41 15.91
CA ALA A 138 7.39 -8.51 17.34
C ALA A 138 6.06 -7.88 17.79
N VAL A 139 5.52 -6.90 17.04
CA VAL A 139 4.33 -6.12 17.44
C VAL A 139 3.16 -6.21 16.46
N LEU A 140 3.38 -6.71 15.24
CA LEU A 140 2.40 -6.69 14.16
C LEU A 140 1.08 -7.39 14.53
N ASP A 141 1.15 -8.55 15.16
CA ASP A 141 -0.05 -9.29 15.57
C ASP A 141 -0.91 -8.51 16.59
N ALA A 142 -0.27 -7.77 17.50
CA ALA A 142 -0.97 -6.93 18.46
C ALA A 142 -1.65 -5.75 17.75
N MET A 143 -0.94 -5.07 16.86
CA MET A 143 -1.47 -3.97 16.06
C MET A 143 -2.69 -4.41 15.22
N VAL A 144 -2.59 -5.58 14.56
CA VAL A 144 -3.70 -6.13 13.76
C VAL A 144 -4.91 -6.41 14.64
N ARG A 145 -4.73 -6.95 15.85
CA ARG A 145 -5.85 -7.19 16.80
C ARG A 145 -6.50 -5.89 17.25
N ILE A 146 -5.70 -4.85 17.53
CA ILE A 146 -6.21 -3.52 17.91
C ILE A 146 -7.02 -2.93 16.76
N ALA A 147 -6.46 -2.88 15.55
CA ALA A 147 -7.14 -2.35 14.37
C ALA A 147 -8.42 -3.12 14.03
N LYS A 148 -8.44 -4.45 14.25
CA LYS A 148 -9.64 -5.28 14.08
C LYS A 148 -10.77 -4.90 15.04
N ARG A 149 -10.43 -4.50 16.28
CA ARG A 149 -11.43 -4.03 17.26
C ARG A 149 -12.01 -2.70 16.83
N VAL A 150 -11.17 -1.73 16.48
CA VAL A 150 -11.64 -0.42 15.98
C VAL A 150 -12.53 -0.59 14.74
N LEU A 151 -12.14 -1.47 13.81
CA LEU A 151 -12.95 -1.78 12.63
C LEU A 151 -14.30 -2.45 12.98
N ALA A 152 -14.34 -3.30 14.00
CA ALA A 152 -15.58 -3.89 14.47
C ALA A 152 -16.48 -2.85 15.16
N ASP A 153 -15.91 -1.91 15.90
CA ASP A 153 -16.65 -0.81 16.52
C ASP A 153 -17.29 0.10 15.46
N ASP A 154 -16.55 0.42 14.39
CA ASP A 154 -17.09 1.16 13.24
C ASP A 154 -18.21 0.39 12.52
N GLU A 155 -18.05 -0.93 12.31
CA GLU A 155 -19.10 -1.80 11.75
C GLU A 155 -20.36 -1.75 12.62
N ASN A 156 -20.20 -1.93 13.93
CA ASN A 156 -21.29 -1.95 14.88
C ASN A 156 -22.01 -0.60 14.96
N ALA A 157 -21.28 0.52 14.89
CA ALA A 157 -21.84 1.86 14.87
C ALA A 157 -22.75 2.06 13.64
N ILE A 158 -22.29 1.67 12.45
CA ILE A 158 -23.05 1.77 11.21
C ILE A 158 -24.29 0.85 11.25
N ILE A 159 -24.13 -0.42 11.63
CA ILE A 159 -25.25 -1.38 11.71
C ILE A 159 -26.29 -0.90 12.73
N THR A 160 -25.86 -0.40 13.88
CA THR A 160 -26.77 0.14 14.91
C THR A 160 -27.54 1.35 14.39
N HIS A 161 -26.90 2.19 13.58
CA HIS A 161 -27.57 3.34 12.98
C HIS A 161 -28.59 2.95 11.92
N VAL A 162 -28.23 2.06 10.99
CA VAL A 162 -29.11 1.58 9.91
C VAL A 162 -30.29 0.78 10.47
N GLY A 163 -30.03 -0.13 11.42
CA GLY A 163 -31.05 -0.98 12.04
C GLY A 163 -31.92 -0.25 13.08
N GLY A 164 -31.51 0.93 13.52
CA GLY A 164 -32.29 1.76 14.43
C GLY A 164 -33.53 2.39 13.75
N LYS A 165 -34.49 2.85 14.56
CA LYS A 165 -35.66 3.62 14.10
C LYS A 165 -35.31 5.07 13.70
N ARG A 166 -34.06 5.33 13.32
CA ARG A 166 -33.60 6.68 12.92
C ARG A 166 -34.16 7.02 11.54
N THR A 167 -34.58 8.28 11.40
CA THR A 167 -35.35 8.73 10.22
C THR A 167 -34.47 9.01 9.00
N SER A 168 -33.17 9.29 9.18
CA SER A 168 -32.26 9.57 8.06
C SER A 168 -31.24 8.45 7.86
N LEU A 169 -31.28 7.86 6.67
CA LEU A 169 -30.28 6.96 6.12
C LEU A 169 -29.36 7.67 5.11
N SER A 170 -29.31 9.01 5.13
CA SER A 170 -28.38 9.76 4.28
C SER A 170 -26.93 9.35 4.59
N PRO A 171 -26.03 9.29 3.58
CA PRO A 171 -24.64 8.90 3.79
C PRO A 171 -23.94 9.70 4.90
N ASP A 172 -24.18 11.01 4.97
CA ASP A 172 -23.57 11.91 5.95
C ASP A 172 -24.07 11.66 7.39
N ALA A 173 -25.25 11.06 7.56
CA ALA A 173 -25.78 10.70 8.86
C ALA A 173 -25.28 9.32 9.33
N VAL A 174 -24.89 8.44 8.40
CA VAL A 174 -24.47 7.06 8.67
C VAL A 174 -22.94 6.96 8.80
N LEU A 175 -22.21 7.65 7.92
CA LEU A 175 -20.75 7.61 7.86
C LEU A 175 -20.15 8.62 8.83
N HIS A 176 -19.07 8.22 9.50
CA HIS A 176 -18.29 9.13 10.32
C HIS A 176 -17.46 10.09 9.45
N ASP A 177 -17.02 11.20 10.02
CA ASP A 177 -15.95 11.99 9.39
C ASP A 177 -14.64 11.18 9.30
N LEU A 178 -14.02 11.19 8.10
CA LEU A 178 -12.82 10.38 7.81
C LEU A 178 -11.61 10.80 8.67
N GLU A 179 -11.47 12.08 8.95
CA GLU A 179 -10.36 12.59 9.74
C GLU A 179 -10.48 12.13 11.20
N GLN A 180 -11.66 12.29 11.81
CA GLN A 180 -11.91 11.80 13.16
C GLN A 180 -11.80 10.27 13.25
N GLN A 181 -12.33 9.56 12.26
CA GLN A 181 -12.27 8.10 12.24
C GLN A 181 -10.82 7.61 12.16
N SER A 182 -10.01 8.15 11.26
CA SER A 182 -8.59 7.76 11.13
C SER A 182 -7.76 8.10 12.38
N ARG A 183 -8.03 9.24 13.04
CA ARG A 183 -7.43 9.59 14.33
C ARG A 183 -7.70 8.53 15.40
N ARG A 184 -8.92 7.96 15.48
CA ARG A 184 -9.23 6.87 16.42
C ARG A 184 -8.34 5.64 16.22
N TYR A 185 -8.07 5.28 14.96
CA TYR A 185 -7.14 4.17 14.69
C TYR A 185 -5.71 4.52 15.09
N ALA A 186 -5.22 5.71 14.74
CA ALA A 186 -3.87 6.14 15.07
C ALA A 186 -3.66 6.24 16.60
N ASP A 187 -4.67 6.72 17.32
CA ASP A 187 -4.68 6.77 18.79
C ASP A 187 -4.67 5.37 19.41
N ALA A 188 -5.48 4.45 18.88
CA ALA A 188 -5.54 3.07 19.36
C ALA A 188 -4.21 2.33 19.16
N LEU A 189 -3.48 2.64 18.09
CA LEU A 189 -2.18 2.04 17.74
C LEU A 189 -0.98 2.78 18.36
N ARG A 190 -1.21 3.85 19.11
CA ARG A 190 -0.17 4.81 19.51
C ARG A 190 0.99 4.17 20.26
N GLU A 191 0.72 3.24 21.19
CA GLU A 191 1.80 2.63 22.00
C GLU A 191 2.71 1.75 21.14
N GLU A 192 2.13 0.96 20.24
CA GLU A 192 2.86 0.09 19.30
C GLU A 192 3.67 0.93 18.31
N LEU A 193 3.07 2.00 17.77
CA LEU A 193 3.76 2.94 16.87
C LEU A 193 4.93 3.61 17.58
N THR A 194 4.74 4.05 18.82
CA THR A 194 5.81 4.63 19.65
C THR A 194 6.91 3.62 19.89
N SER A 195 6.55 2.37 20.21
CA SER A 195 7.51 1.29 20.43
C SER A 195 8.37 1.05 19.19
N ILE A 196 7.75 0.90 18.01
CA ILE A 196 8.44 0.73 16.73
C ILE A 196 9.39 1.91 16.47
N ALA A 197 8.88 3.14 16.54
CA ALA A 197 9.65 4.33 16.18
C ALA A 197 10.85 4.53 17.13
N VAL A 198 10.70 4.22 18.42
CA VAL A 198 11.78 4.29 19.40
C VAL A 198 12.82 3.18 19.19
N GLU A 199 12.41 1.93 18.91
CA GLU A 199 13.36 0.86 18.58
C GLU A 199 14.13 1.19 17.30
N ALA A 200 13.43 1.71 16.28
CA ALA A 200 14.04 2.20 15.05
C ALA A 200 15.09 3.28 15.32
N ALA A 201 14.75 4.29 16.13
CA ALA A 201 15.64 5.38 16.48
C ALA A 201 16.92 4.91 17.20
N ARG A 202 16.84 3.86 18.04
CA ARG A 202 18.00 3.29 18.74
C ARG A 202 19.02 2.64 17.81
N THR A 203 18.60 2.23 16.60
CA THR A 203 19.55 1.74 15.60
C THR A 203 20.48 2.84 15.09
N ILE A 204 20.05 4.10 15.20
CA ILE A 204 20.80 5.28 14.76
C ILE A 204 21.61 5.89 15.91
N GLN A 205 20.96 6.23 17.02
CA GLN A 205 21.61 6.93 18.13
C GLN A 205 21.41 6.22 19.47
N SER A 206 22.45 6.25 20.32
CA SER A 206 22.39 5.80 21.71
C SER A 206 21.83 6.91 22.61
N ALA A 207 20.62 7.39 22.31
CA ALA A 207 19.93 8.41 23.10
C ALA A 207 19.05 7.79 24.20
N ARG A 208 18.68 8.59 25.21
CA ARG A 208 17.74 8.15 26.25
C ARG A 208 16.34 7.97 25.67
N ARG A 209 15.62 6.96 26.15
CA ARG A 209 14.29 6.57 25.65
C ARG A 209 13.25 7.71 25.70
N ALA A 210 13.34 8.61 26.69
CA ALA A 210 12.39 9.72 26.84
C ALA A 210 12.54 10.77 25.73
N ASP A 211 13.77 11.15 25.39
CA ASP A 211 14.06 12.12 24.33
C ASP A 211 13.62 11.60 22.96
N LEU A 212 13.78 10.30 22.74
CA LEU A 212 13.33 9.61 21.53
C LEU A 212 11.81 9.56 21.41
N ARG A 213 11.06 9.38 22.51
CA ARG A 213 9.60 9.24 22.46
C ARG A 213 8.91 10.50 21.94
N THR A 214 9.35 11.67 22.37
CA THR A 214 8.74 12.94 21.96
C THR A 214 8.99 13.22 20.49
N SER A 215 10.25 13.14 20.03
CA SER A 215 10.61 13.45 18.64
C SER A 215 10.19 12.37 17.63
N ALA A 216 10.16 11.09 18.02
CA ALA A 216 9.86 10.01 17.09
C ALA A 216 8.38 9.90 16.72
N LEU A 217 7.48 10.60 17.41
CA LEU A 217 6.06 10.62 17.09
C LEU A 217 5.66 11.81 16.20
N ASP A 218 6.53 12.81 16.03
CA ASP A 218 6.24 14.01 15.26
C ASP A 218 5.97 13.66 13.78
N GLY A 219 4.73 13.89 13.36
CA GLY A 219 4.24 13.57 12.02
C GLY A 219 3.96 12.08 11.78
N VAL A 220 4.24 11.19 12.74
CA VAL A 220 3.91 9.76 12.60
C VAL A 220 2.41 9.55 12.69
N VAL A 221 1.74 10.18 13.65
CA VAL A 221 0.29 10.03 13.86
C VAL A 221 -0.48 10.54 12.62
N GLU A 222 -0.09 11.69 12.09
CA GLU A 222 -0.69 12.30 10.91
C GLU A 222 -0.48 11.44 9.67
N GLY A 223 0.74 10.92 9.45
CA GLY A 223 1.02 10.02 8.33
C GLY A 223 0.28 8.68 8.44
N VAL A 224 0.16 8.13 9.65
CA VAL A 224 -0.64 6.92 9.88
C VAL A 224 -2.13 7.17 9.59
N ALA A 225 -2.67 8.30 10.05
CA ALA A 225 -4.04 8.69 9.72
C ALA A 225 -4.25 8.80 8.21
N HIS A 226 -3.30 9.38 7.48
CA HIS A 226 -3.33 9.48 6.02
C HIS A 226 -3.42 8.11 5.34
N ILE A 227 -2.51 7.18 5.68
CA ILE A 227 -2.48 5.81 5.12
C ILE A 227 -3.80 5.08 5.40
N ILE A 228 -4.34 5.23 6.61
CA ILE A 228 -5.61 4.60 6.99
C ILE A 228 -6.78 5.17 6.17
N VAL A 229 -6.80 6.48 5.92
CA VAL A 229 -7.81 7.10 5.06
C VAL A 229 -7.70 6.59 3.63
N SER A 230 -6.50 6.62 3.04
CA SER A 230 -6.29 6.29 1.62
C SER A 230 -6.57 4.81 1.34
N ASP A 231 -6.09 3.91 2.20
CA ASP A 231 -5.97 2.50 1.87
C ASP A 231 -7.08 1.64 2.50
N LEU A 232 -7.83 2.18 3.46
CA LEU A 232 -8.91 1.47 4.13
C LEU A 232 -10.23 2.26 4.13
N LEU A 233 -10.26 3.42 4.77
CA LEU A 233 -11.53 4.07 5.10
C LEU A 233 -12.26 4.61 3.87
N ARG A 234 -11.55 5.18 2.90
CA ARG A 234 -12.17 5.69 1.66
C ARG A 234 -12.90 4.60 0.89
N GLN A 235 -12.30 3.42 0.78
CA GLN A 235 -12.91 2.27 0.10
C GLN A 235 -14.12 1.74 0.87
N LEU A 236 -14.05 1.69 2.20
CA LEU A 236 -15.17 1.30 3.05
C LEU A 236 -16.35 2.27 2.92
N HIS A 237 -16.08 3.57 3.02
CA HIS A 237 -17.10 4.61 2.90
C HIS A 237 -17.80 4.57 1.55
N GLU A 238 -17.04 4.39 0.47
CA GLU A 238 -17.61 4.33 -0.88
C GLU A 238 -18.56 3.14 -1.05
N ARG A 239 -18.17 1.97 -0.55
CA ARG A 239 -19.03 0.78 -0.61
C ARG A 239 -20.27 0.89 0.27
N VAL A 240 -20.14 1.45 1.47
CA VAL A 240 -21.29 1.69 2.35
C VAL A 240 -22.23 2.74 1.74
N ARG A 241 -21.70 3.79 1.12
CA ARG A 241 -22.51 4.77 0.37
C ARG A 241 -23.27 4.09 -0.76
N ALA A 242 -22.61 3.28 -1.58
CA ALA A 242 -23.25 2.55 -2.66
C ALA A 242 -24.36 1.61 -2.16
N ALA A 243 -24.16 0.95 -1.01
CA ALA A 243 -25.18 0.11 -0.38
C ALA A 243 -26.42 0.92 0.05
N LEU A 244 -26.21 2.08 0.68
CA LEU A 244 -27.29 2.98 1.10
C LEU A 244 -28.11 3.50 -0.10
N GLU A 245 -27.45 3.78 -1.22
CA GLU A 245 -28.10 4.26 -2.45
C GLU A 245 -28.83 3.14 -3.19
N SER A 246 -28.30 1.92 -3.20
CA SER A 246 -28.87 0.77 -3.91
C SER A 246 -30.07 0.16 -3.19
N HIS A 247 -30.16 0.35 -1.86
CA HIS A 247 -31.13 -0.33 -0.99
C HIS A 247 -31.93 0.65 -0.11
N VAL A 248 -32.41 1.76 -0.69
CA VAL A 248 -33.07 2.88 0.02
C VAL A 248 -34.15 2.43 1.03
N ASP A 249 -34.96 1.44 0.67
CA ASP A 249 -36.09 0.96 1.48
C ASP A 249 -35.86 -0.42 2.13
N ASP A 250 -34.67 -1.02 1.94
CA ASP A 250 -34.34 -2.35 2.45
C ASP A 250 -33.16 -2.30 3.42
N ARG A 251 -33.49 -2.04 4.68
CA ARG A 251 -32.51 -1.98 5.79
C ARG A 251 -31.76 -3.29 5.98
N ASP A 252 -32.42 -4.43 5.76
CA ASP A 252 -31.79 -5.73 5.95
C ASP A 252 -30.77 -6.01 4.84
N ALA A 253 -31.06 -5.60 3.60
CA ALA A 253 -30.10 -5.63 2.49
C ALA A 253 -28.90 -4.71 2.77
N ILE A 254 -29.11 -3.47 3.21
CA ILE A 254 -28.02 -2.55 3.60
C ILE A 254 -27.14 -3.20 4.67
N ILE A 255 -27.73 -3.72 5.75
CA ILE A 255 -26.98 -4.37 6.83
C ILE A 255 -26.19 -5.59 6.32
N GLY A 256 -26.78 -6.38 5.42
CA GLY A 256 -26.11 -7.52 4.77
C GLY A 256 -24.87 -7.09 3.98
N GLU A 257 -24.98 -6.04 3.18
CA GLU A 257 -23.88 -5.52 2.37
C GLU A 257 -22.79 -4.84 3.20
N VAL A 258 -23.18 -4.08 4.25
CA VAL A 258 -22.23 -3.52 5.23
C VAL A 258 -21.42 -4.64 5.88
N ARG A 259 -22.07 -5.70 6.39
CA ARG A 259 -21.36 -6.85 6.98
C ARG A 259 -20.41 -7.51 5.99
N SER A 260 -20.85 -7.68 4.74
CA SER A 260 -20.00 -8.25 3.68
C SER A 260 -18.75 -7.39 3.45
N THR A 261 -18.94 -6.08 3.31
CA THR A 261 -17.88 -5.09 3.09
C THR A 261 -16.86 -5.09 4.24
N PHE A 262 -17.32 -5.02 5.49
CA PHE A 262 -16.45 -5.02 6.67
C PHE A 262 -15.74 -6.37 6.87
N LYS A 263 -16.42 -7.49 6.60
CA LYS A 263 -15.80 -8.81 6.61
C LYS A 263 -14.65 -8.89 5.61
N GLN A 264 -14.86 -8.44 4.38
CA GLN A 264 -13.82 -8.42 3.35
C GLN A 264 -12.63 -7.56 3.77
N ALA A 265 -12.88 -6.33 4.23
CA ALA A 265 -11.82 -5.44 4.70
C ALA A 265 -11.01 -6.07 5.84
N ARG A 266 -11.67 -6.74 6.79
CA ARG A 266 -11.03 -7.44 7.92
C ARG A 266 -10.14 -8.60 7.48
N SER A 267 -10.52 -9.34 6.43
CA SER A 267 -9.78 -10.51 5.96
C SER A 267 -8.69 -10.20 4.93
N GLU A 268 -8.92 -9.24 4.04
CA GLU A 268 -8.08 -9.02 2.85
C GLU A 268 -7.21 -7.76 2.94
N THR A 269 -7.73 -6.67 3.51
CA THR A 269 -7.10 -5.35 3.44
C THR A 269 -6.39 -4.96 4.73
N LEU A 270 -7.02 -5.21 5.88
CA LEU A 270 -6.61 -4.62 7.16
C LEU A 270 -5.18 -5.00 7.57
N THR A 271 -4.79 -6.27 7.42
CA THR A 271 -3.43 -6.71 7.77
C THR A 271 -2.39 -5.97 6.94
N LYS A 272 -2.63 -5.80 5.63
CA LYS A 272 -1.72 -5.07 4.73
C LYS A 272 -1.56 -3.62 5.18
N VAL A 273 -2.66 -2.91 5.42
CA VAL A 273 -2.64 -1.50 5.86
C VAL A 273 -1.91 -1.34 7.19
N VAL A 274 -2.14 -2.24 8.14
CA VAL A 274 -1.43 -2.23 9.44
C VAL A 274 0.07 -2.52 9.25
N THR A 275 0.44 -3.40 8.33
CA THR A 275 1.84 -3.63 7.96
C THR A 275 2.47 -2.38 7.33
N ASP A 276 1.77 -1.68 6.45
CA ASP A 276 2.24 -0.43 5.83
C ASP A 276 2.46 0.66 6.89
N VAL A 277 1.50 0.82 7.80
CA VAL A 277 1.59 1.70 8.98
C VAL A 277 2.81 1.39 9.86
N ALA A 278 3.09 0.12 10.13
CA ALA A 278 4.26 -0.30 10.91
C ALA A 278 5.59 0.05 10.21
N HIS A 279 5.66 -0.16 8.89
CA HIS A 279 6.85 0.20 8.09
C HIS A 279 7.07 1.71 8.04
N PHE A 280 5.98 2.48 7.88
CA PHE A 280 6.01 3.93 7.93
C PHE A 280 6.54 4.43 9.27
N ALA A 281 5.99 3.94 10.39
CA ALA A 281 6.44 4.32 11.73
C ALA A 281 7.92 4.01 11.97
N TYR A 282 8.38 2.84 11.50
CA TYR A 282 9.80 2.49 11.57
C TYR A 282 10.67 3.45 10.78
N ALA A 283 10.33 3.70 9.51
CA ALA A 283 11.09 4.58 8.63
C ALA A 283 11.18 6.01 9.18
N ARG A 284 10.07 6.52 9.73
CA ARG A 284 10.03 7.81 10.40
C ARG A 284 10.92 7.83 11.64
N GLY A 285 10.85 6.80 12.49
CA GLY A 285 11.70 6.69 13.69
C GLY A 285 13.19 6.70 13.38
N VAL A 286 13.63 6.00 12.31
CA VAL A 286 15.02 6.07 11.81
C VAL A 286 15.37 7.50 11.38
N PHE A 287 14.53 8.12 10.55
CA PHE A 287 14.79 9.43 9.98
C PHE A 287 14.86 10.55 11.02
N THR A 288 13.94 10.55 11.99
CA THR A 288 13.92 11.52 13.11
C THR A 288 15.13 11.39 14.03
N ALA A 289 15.74 10.20 14.06
CA ALA A 289 16.90 9.93 14.89
C ALA A 289 18.24 10.32 14.23
N CYS A 290 18.22 10.66 12.94
CA CYS A 290 19.40 11.16 12.23
C CYS A 290 19.76 12.58 12.70
N ASP A 291 21.05 12.89 12.75
CA ASP A 291 21.51 14.23 13.10
C ASP A 291 21.04 15.26 12.05
N THR A 292 20.32 16.28 12.52
CA THR A 292 19.82 17.40 11.70
C THR A 292 20.94 18.23 11.04
N ALA A 293 22.16 18.21 11.59
CA ALA A 293 23.32 18.85 10.97
C ALA A 293 24.11 17.90 10.06
N GLY A 294 23.76 16.61 10.07
CA GLY A 294 24.46 15.54 9.37
C GLY A 294 24.04 15.36 7.92
N LYS A 295 24.63 14.34 7.29
CA LYS A 295 24.24 13.87 5.96
C LYS A 295 23.50 12.54 6.06
N VAL A 296 22.53 12.35 5.17
CA VAL A 296 21.71 11.15 5.09
C VAL A 296 21.72 10.58 3.67
N CYS A 297 21.54 9.26 3.58
CA CYS A 297 21.45 8.52 2.33
C CYS A 297 20.11 7.77 2.28
N TRP A 298 19.48 7.75 1.11
CA TRP A 298 18.33 6.90 0.85
C TRP A 298 18.80 5.47 0.57
N VAL A 299 18.10 4.49 1.13
CA VAL A 299 18.42 3.07 0.94
C VAL A 299 17.17 2.29 0.55
N VAL A 300 17.32 1.43 -0.46
CA VAL A 300 16.25 0.58 -0.99
C VAL A 300 16.34 -0.80 -0.36
N ASP A 301 15.20 -1.33 0.07
CA ASP A 301 15.11 -2.72 0.49
C ASP A 301 15.06 -3.62 -0.76
N ALA A 302 16.11 -4.41 -0.98
CA ALA A 302 16.19 -5.34 -2.10
C ALA A 302 15.10 -6.44 -2.08
N ASN A 303 14.51 -6.71 -0.90
CA ASN A 303 13.39 -7.65 -0.76
C ASN A 303 12.03 -6.94 -0.71
N GLY A 304 12.02 -5.61 -0.83
CA GLY A 304 10.82 -4.78 -0.85
C GLY A 304 10.14 -4.74 -2.22
N PRO A 305 8.99 -4.04 -2.33
CA PRO A 305 8.39 -3.75 -3.62
C PRO A 305 9.31 -2.83 -4.43
N ALA A 306 9.35 -3.05 -5.75
CA ALA A 306 10.09 -2.19 -6.68
C ALA A 306 9.56 -0.76 -6.61
N CYS A 307 10.48 0.22 -6.59
CA CYS A 307 10.14 1.62 -6.45
C CYS A 307 11.20 2.48 -7.15
N ALA A 308 10.85 2.99 -8.34
CA ALA A 308 11.73 3.84 -9.13
C ALA A 308 12.15 5.10 -8.36
N ASP A 309 11.22 5.76 -7.68
CA ASP A 309 11.54 6.95 -6.88
C ASP A 309 12.54 6.66 -5.75
N ALA A 310 12.43 5.49 -5.11
CA ALA A 310 13.38 5.10 -4.06
C ALA A 310 14.76 4.77 -4.64
N GLU A 311 14.82 4.17 -5.82
CA GLU A 311 16.06 3.90 -6.55
C GLU A 311 16.73 5.21 -6.97
N ASP A 312 15.97 6.15 -7.56
CA ASP A 312 16.46 7.47 -7.95
C ASP A 312 16.97 8.28 -6.73
N ASN A 313 16.25 8.22 -5.61
CA ASN A 313 16.70 8.86 -4.38
C ASN A 313 17.97 8.22 -3.81
N ALA A 314 18.14 6.91 -3.95
CA ALA A 314 19.36 6.21 -3.53
C ALA A 314 20.57 6.58 -4.39
N LEU A 315 20.37 6.85 -5.69
CA LEU A 315 21.43 7.28 -6.61
C LEU A 315 22.02 8.66 -6.26
N ALA A 316 21.28 9.50 -5.54
CA ALA A 316 21.75 10.81 -5.07
C ALA A 316 22.95 10.70 -4.10
N GLY A 317 23.08 9.56 -3.41
CA GLY A 317 24.04 9.39 -2.33
C GLY A 317 23.73 10.28 -1.12
N ALA A 318 24.76 10.87 -0.52
CA ALA A 318 24.65 11.61 0.73
C ALA A 318 24.21 13.07 0.52
N ILE A 319 23.03 13.42 1.00
CA ILE A 319 22.49 14.80 1.02
C ILE A 319 22.40 15.32 2.46
N ARG A 320 22.19 16.63 2.68
CA ARG A 320 21.98 17.11 4.07
C ARG A 320 20.61 16.67 4.58
N HIS A 321 20.54 16.42 5.89
CA HIS A 321 19.26 16.16 6.55
C HIS A 321 18.27 17.32 6.30
N GLY A 322 17.04 16.98 5.91
CA GLY A 322 15.98 17.95 5.62
C GLY A 322 16.05 18.60 4.22
N GLU A 323 17.08 18.36 3.42
CA GLU A 323 17.08 18.71 1.99
C GLU A 323 16.22 17.73 1.19
N ALA A 324 15.62 18.19 0.10
CA ALA A 324 14.84 17.34 -0.78
C ALA A 324 15.74 16.39 -1.57
N PHE A 325 15.36 15.11 -1.60
CA PHE A 325 15.92 14.13 -2.52
C PHE A 325 15.48 14.41 -3.97
N PRO A 326 16.11 13.80 -5.00
CA PRO A 326 15.81 14.07 -6.41
C PRO A 326 14.33 14.01 -6.80
N THR A 327 13.55 13.12 -6.22
CA THR A 327 12.11 13.01 -6.52
C THR A 327 11.23 13.94 -5.65
N GLY A 328 11.84 14.81 -4.84
CA GLY A 328 11.18 15.88 -4.09
C GLY A 328 10.83 15.55 -2.63
N GLN A 329 10.98 14.29 -2.20
CA GLN A 329 10.69 13.87 -0.83
C GLN A 329 11.73 14.42 0.14
N LEU A 330 11.27 14.89 1.31
CA LEU A 330 12.13 15.34 2.41
C LEU A 330 12.47 14.21 3.39
N HIS A 331 11.69 13.13 3.36
CA HIS A 331 11.77 12.02 4.29
C HIS A 331 11.22 10.74 3.64
N PRO A 332 11.56 9.55 4.14
CA PRO A 332 10.91 8.32 3.71
C PRO A 332 9.43 8.32 4.18
N LEU A 333 8.55 7.56 3.54
CA LEU A 333 8.74 6.68 2.39
C LEU A 333 8.65 7.46 1.05
N ALA A 334 9.08 6.84 -0.07
CA ALA A 334 8.92 7.45 -1.40
C ALA A 334 7.44 7.62 -1.77
N HIS A 335 6.64 6.61 -1.44
CA HIS A 335 5.19 6.57 -1.57
C HIS A 335 4.60 5.56 -0.56
N ASP A 336 3.28 5.56 -0.41
CA ASP A 336 2.57 4.60 0.43
C ASP A 336 2.86 3.16 -0.03
N GLY A 337 3.15 2.27 0.91
CA GLY A 337 3.53 0.89 0.64
C GLY A 337 4.99 0.66 0.26
N CYS A 338 5.82 1.71 0.09
CA CYS A 338 7.26 1.53 -0.12
C CYS A 338 7.94 0.98 1.15
N ARG A 339 9.16 0.44 0.99
CA ARG A 339 9.98 -0.16 2.05
C ARG A 339 11.38 0.43 2.12
N CYS A 340 11.58 1.60 1.55
CA CYS A 340 12.85 2.31 1.65
C CYS A 340 13.08 2.89 3.06
N LEU A 341 14.33 3.22 3.36
CA LEU A 341 14.69 3.97 4.57
C LEU A 341 15.60 5.14 4.17
N VAL A 342 15.76 6.09 5.09
CA VAL A 342 16.81 7.10 5.04
C VAL A 342 17.64 6.95 6.30
N ILE A 343 18.95 6.78 6.12
CA ILE A 343 19.91 6.49 7.20
C ILE A 343 21.06 7.52 7.18
N PRO A 344 21.83 7.68 8.27
CA PRO A 344 23.04 8.49 8.27
C PRO A 344 24.05 8.00 7.22
N ALA A 345 24.71 8.91 6.52
CA ALA A 345 25.63 8.59 5.43
C ALA A 345 26.92 7.89 5.90
N ASP A 346 27.24 7.97 7.18
CA ASP A 346 28.40 7.35 7.83
C ASP A 346 28.13 5.94 8.37
N LYS A 347 26.89 5.44 8.27
CA LYS A 347 26.51 4.09 8.65
C LYS A 347 26.48 3.14 7.46
#